data_AF-A0A9P9QRY1-F1
#
_entry.id   AF-A0A9P9QRY1-F1
#
_cell.length_a   1.000
_cell.length_b   1.000
_cell.length_c   1.000
_cell.angle_alpha   90.00
_cell.angle_beta   90.00
_cell.angle_gamma   90.00
#
_symmetry.space_group_name_H-M   'P 1'
#
loop_
_entity.id
_entity.type
_entity.pdbx_description
1 polymer ?
#
loop_
_entity_poly.entity_id
_entity_poly.type
_entity_poly.pdbx_seq_one_letter_code
_entity_poly.pdbx_strand_id
1 'polypeptide(L)'
;MAQPHINAFYRIWFTWLDPVTLLLTMVSSVLNPAGFLEMLADPKVAPYVAVQHGPLIWQCAPLYGFMGLVFAFLLRASPDPKVWRIVQAATLMVDVGLVVIMVVALDMQGRLAVGEWRPIERVNIVFTVLVGIGRIAFLLGVGETKGKVAEKRA
;
A
#
# COMPACT_ATOMS: atom_id res chain seq x y z
N MET A 1 -23.00 7.31 20.81
CA MET A 1 -23.04 7.41 19.33
C MET A 1 -22.82 6.02 18.77
N ALA A 2 -23.66 5.53 17.86
CA ALA A 2 -23.41 4.25 17.19
C ALA A 2 -22.09 4.34 16.43
N GLN A 3 -21.12 3.50 16.78
CA GLN A 3 -19.86 3.37 16.05
C GLN A 3 -20.21 2.87 14.63
N PRO A 4 -19.81 3.57 13.55
CA PRO A 4 -20.06 3.10 12.20
C PRO A 4 -19.39 1.73 12.01
N HIS A 5 -20.15 0.75 11.55
CA HIS A 5 -19.63 -0.59 11.30
C HIS A 5 -18.78 -0.57 10.02
N ILE A 6 -17.55 -1.07 10.11
CA ILE A 6 -16.63 -1.13 8.98
C ILE A 6 -17.17 -2.12 7.95
N ASN A 7 -17.22 -1.72 6.68
CA ASN A 7 -17.71 -2.58 5.60
C ASN A 7 -16.85 -3.86 5.50
N ALA A 8 -17.49 -5.02 5.29
CA ALA A 8 -16.81 -6.32 5.20
C ALA A 8 -15.72 -6.33 4.10
N PHE A 9 -15.94 -5.62 2.99
CA PHE A 9 -14.95 -5.47 1.93
C PHE A 9 -13.64 -4.85 2.45
N TYR A 10 -13.70 -3.69 3.09
CA TYR A 10 -12.52 -3.03 3.67
C TYR A 10 -11.88 -3.86 4.77
N ARG A 11 -12.70 -4.56 5.57
CA ARG A 11 -12.19 -5.45 6.61
C ARG A 11 -11.33 -6.56 6.02
N ILE A 12 -11.81 -7.24 4.98
CA ILE A 12 -11.06 -8.31 4.31
C ILE A 12 -9.81 -7.73 3.64
N TRP A 13 -9.97 -6.66 2.88
CA TRP A 13 -8.86 -6.04 2.15
C TRP A 13 -7.72 -5.62 3.09
N PHE A 14 -8.01 -4.79 4.09
CA PHE A 14 -7.00 -4.20 4.95
C PHE A 14 -6.39 -5.19 5.95
N THR A 15 -7.09 -6.28 6.29
CA THR A 15 -6.57 -7.24 7.29
C THR A 15 -6.00 -8.50 6.66
N TRP A 16 -6.33 -8.82 5.42
CA TRP A 16 -5.79 -10.00 4.73
C TRP A 16 -4.95 -9.63 3.52
N LEU A 17 -5.54 -8.92 2.57
CA LEU A 17 -4.86 -8.64 1.30
C LEU A 17 -3.63 -7.77 1.52
N ASP A 18 -3.78 -6.63 2.22
CA ASP A 18 -2.69 -5.71 2.49
C ASP A 18 -1.53 -6.36 3.27
N PRO A 19 -1.76 -7.09 4.39
CA PRO A 19 -0.68 -7.81 5.06
C PRO A 19 0.02 -8.84 4.18
N VAL A 20 -0.71 -9.60 3.38
CA VAL A 20 -0.10 -10.61 2.49
C VAL A 20 0.76 -9.93 1.44
N THR A 21 0.26 -8.88 0.79
CA THR A 21 1.05 -8.11 -0.17
C THR A 21 2.32 -7.55 0.48
N LEU A 22 2.21 -6.95 1.67
CA LEU A 22 3.36 -6.38 2.37
C LEU A 22 4.38 -7.43 2.83
N LEU A 23 3.91 -8.60 3.26
CA LEU A 23 4.80 -9.72 3.59
C LEU A 23 5.52 -10.24 2.35
N LEU A 24 4.84 -10.34 1.20
CA LEU A 24 5.48 -10.70 -0.06
C LEU A 24 6.52 -9.65 -0.46
N THR A 25 6.19 -8.35 -0.36
CA THR A 25 7.12 -7.25 -0.62
C THR A 25 8.34 -7.30 0.31
N MET A 26 8.13 -7.55 1.60
CA MET A 26 9.21 -7.75 2.57
C MET A 26 10.12 -8.91 2.15
N VAL A 27 9.56 -10.09 1.87
CA VAL A 27 10.32 -11.27 1.46
C VAL A 27 11.09 -11.01 0.16
N SER A 28 10.45 -10.38 -0.83
CA SER A 28 11.10 -10.02 -2.10
C SER A 28 12.27 -9.05 -1.91
N SER A 29 12.16 -8.08 -1.00
CA SER A 29 13.25 -7.12 -0.76
C SER A 29 14.51 -7.78 -0.18
N VAL A 30 14.37 -8.88 0.57
CA VAL A 30 15.51 -9.61 1.15
C VAL A 30 16.04 -10.69 0.20
N LEU A 31 15.14 -11.51 -0.36
CA LEU A 31 15.51 -12.68 -1.16
C LEU A 31 15.80 -12.35 -2.62
N ASN A 32 15.24 -11.26 -3.15
CA ASN A 32 15.43 -10.83 -4.54
C ASN A 32 15.57 -9.29 -4.64
N PRO A 33 16.63 -8.69 -4.07
CA PRO A 33 16.82 -7.25 -4.10
C PRO A 33 17.03 -6.70 -5.51
N ALA A 34 17.56 -7.50 -6.44
CA ALA A 34 17.68 -7.12 -7.84
C ALA A 34 16.31 -6.96 -8.51
N GLY A 35 15.42 -7.95 -8.35
CA GLY A 35 14.05 -7.86 -8.85
C GLY A 35 13.22 -6.78 -8.13
N PHE A 36 13.54 -6.49 -6.87
CA PHE A 36 12.92 -5.37 -6.15
C PHE A 36 13.32 -4.01 -6.77
N LEU A 37 14.59 -3.81 -7.10
CA LEU A 37 15.06 -2.62 -7.81
C LEU A 37 14.45 -2.52 -9.21
N GLU A 38 14.27 -3.65 -9.88
CA GLU A 38 13.67 -3.73 -11.21
C GLU A 38 12.25 -3.13 -11.27
N MET A 39 11.53 -3.13 -10.15
CA MET A 39 10.20 -2.50 -10.04
C MET A 39 10.23 -0.97 -10.16
N LEU A 40 11.41 -0.35 -10.00
CA LEU A 40 11.63 1.10 -10.05
C LEU A 40 12.50 1.51 -11.23
N ALA A 41 13.48 0.69 -11.62
CA ALA A 41 14.45 1.04 -12.64
C ALA A 41 14.72 -0.10 -13.63
N ASP A 42 15.00 0.25 -14.88
CA ASP A 42 15.39 -0.73 -15.89
C ASP A 42 16.77 -1.32 -15.57
N PRO A 43 16.92 -2.66 -15.47
CA PRO A 43 18.21 -3.30 -15.24
C PRO A 43 19.26 -2.94 -16.29
N LYS A 44 18.84 -2.53 -17.50
CA LYS A 44 19.76 -2.06 -18.56
C LYS A 44 20.34 -0.68 -18.28
N VAL A 45 19.63 0.14 -17.52
CA VAL A 45 20.04 1.52 -17.17
C VAL A 45 20.67 1.57 -15.79
N ALA A 46 20.06 0.90 -14.82
CA ALA A 46 20.51 0.83 -13.43
C ALA A 46 20.59 -0.63 -12.98
N PRO A 47 21.68 -1.35 -13.33
CA PRO A 47 21.88 -2.71 -12.86
C PRO A 47 22.07 -2.74 -11.34
N TYR A 48 21.57 -3.79 -10.70
CA TYR A 48 21.69 -3.95 -9.25
C TYR A 48 23.15 -4.13 -8.83
N VAL A 49 23.59 -3.27 -7.91
CA VAL A 49 24.89 -3.37 -7.23
C VAL A 49 24.67 -3.54 -5.74
N ALA A 50 25.09 -4.68 -5.19
CA ALA A 50 24.73 -5.12 -3.84
C ALA A 50 25.13 -4.13 -2.73
N VAL A 51 26.36 -3.59 -2.77
CA VAL A 51 26.83 -2.67 -1.72
C VAL A 51 26.15 -1.29 -1.81
N GLN A 52 25.77 -0.86 -3.01
CA GLN A 52 25.17 0.46 -3.25
C GLN A 52 23.67 0.47 -2.95
N HIS A 53 22.95 -0.58 -3.36
CA HIS A 53 21.48 -0.64 -3.28
C HIS A 53 20.99 -1.54 -2.15
N GLY A 54 21.72 -2.62 -1.87
CA GLY A 54 21.32 -3.67 -0.92
C GLY A 54 20.95 -3.13 0.46
N PRO A 55 21.79 -2.32 1.12
CA PRO A 55 21.47 -1.79 2.45
C PRO A 55 20.14 -1.03 2.52
N LEU A 56 19.81 -0.20 1.52
CA LEU A 56 18.55 0.55 1.48
C LEU A 56 17.36 -0.35 1.15
N ILE A 57 17.51 -1.29 0.20
CA ILE A 57 16.46 -2.25 -0.14
C ILE A 57 16.15 -3.16 1.05
N TRP A 58 17.17 -3.63 1.77
CA TRP A 58 16.98 -4.44 2.98
C TRP A 58 16.34 -3.66 4.12
N GLN A 59 16.55 -2.34 4.21
CA GLN A 59 15.80 -1.49 5.17
C GLN A 59 14.31 -1.40 4.84
N CYS A 60 13.91 -1.59 3.58
CA CYS A 60 12.49 -1.68 3.23
C CYS A 60 11.82 -2.92 3.84
N ALA A 61 12.56 -4.03 4.03
CA ALA A 61 12.02 -5.26 4.60
C ALA A 61 11.36 -5.05 5.98
N PRO A 62 12.07 -4.54 7.01
CA PRO A 62 11.46 -4.31 8.31
C PRO A 62 10.35 -3.26 8.27
N LEU A 63 10.40 -2.28 7.36
CA LEU A 63 9.34 -1.26 7.21
C LEU A 63 8.03 -1.88 6.69
N TYR A 64 8.11 -2.68 5.62
CA TYR A 64 6.93 -3.38 5.09
C TYR A 64 6.45 -4.47 6.05
N GLY A 65 7.36 -5.16 6.73
CA GLY A 65 7.03 -6.10 7.80
C GLY A 65 6.28 -5.44 8.94
N PHE A 66 6.78 -4.30 9.45
CA PHE A 66 6.10 -3.50 10.47
C PHE A 66 4.69 -3.09 10.02
N MET A 67 4.54 -2.56 8.81
CA MET A 67 3.23 -2.14 8.29
C MET A 67 2.28 -3.34 8.11
N GLY A 68 2.80 -4.48 7.64
CA GLY A 68 2.04 -5.72 7.52
C GLY A 68 1.53 -6.23 8.86
N LEU A 69 2.34 -6.15 9.92
CA LEU A 69 1.94 -6.50 11.28
C LEU A 69 0.89 -5.55 11.85
N VAL A 70 1.02 -4.24 11.59
CA VAL A 70 0.00 -3.24 11.99
C VAL A 70 -1.34 -3.58 11.34
N PHE A 71 -1.35 -3.83 10.03
CA PHE A 71 -2.56 -4.22 9.32
C PHE A 71 -3.13 -5.57 9.78
N ALA A 72 -2.27 -6.56 10.01
CA ALA A 72 -2.69 -7.88 10.43
C ALA A 72 -3.24 -7.90 11.86
N PHE A 73 -2.55 -7.27 12.81
CA PHE A 73 -2.86 -7.43 14.22
C PHE A 73 -3.59 -6.23 14.81
N LEU A 74 -3.12 -5.00 14.58
CA LEU A 74 -3.72 -3.81 15.21
C LEU A 74 -5.16 -3.61 14.74
N LEU A 75 -5.43 -3.75 13.44
CA LEU A 75 -6.78 -3.59 12.91
C LEU A 75 -7.74 -4.71 13.37
N ARG A 76 -7.23 -5.92 13.63
CA ARG A 76 -8.06 -7.01 14.22
C ARG A 76 -8.32 -6.79 15.71
N ALA A 77 -7.37 -6.21 16.42
CA ALA A 77 -7.49 -5.92 17.85
C ALA A 77 -8.37 -4.70 18.14
N SER A 78 -8.43 -3.72 17.22
CA SER A 78 -9.20 -2.49 17.40
C SER A 78 -10.55 -2.53 16.67
N PRO A 79 -11.69 -2.50 17.38
CA PRO A 79 -12.99 -2.30 16.77
C PRO A 79 -13.30 -0.82 16.46
N ASP A 80 -12.46 0.13 16.89
CA ASP A 80 -12.69 1.56 16.71
C ASP A 80 -12.36 2.00 15.27
N PRO A 81 -13.35 2.46 14.48
CA PRO A 81 -13.13 2.96 13.11
C PRO A 81 -12.17 4.15 13.06
N LYS A 82 -12.00 4.91 14.14
CA LYS A 82 -11.02 6.01 14.18
C LYS A 82 -9.59 5.49 14.06
N VAL A 83 -9.26 4.40 14.75
CA VAL A 83 -7.95 3.76 14.66
C VAL A 83 -7.70 3.30 13.23
N TRP A 84 -8.71 2.69 12.60
CA TRP A 84 -8.63 2.27 11.21
C TRP A 84 -8.37 3.45 10.27
N ARG A 85 -9.10 4.56 10.41
CA ARG A 85 -8.88 5.75 9.58
C ARG A 85 -7.50 6.37 9.79
N ILE A 86 -6.99 6.42 11.01
CA ILE A 86 -5.63 6.92 11.27
C ILE A 86 -4.59 6.05 10.58
N VAL A 87 -4.68 4.73 10.72
CA VAL A 87 -3.77 3.78 10.05
C VAL A 87 -3.85 3.94 8.53
N GLN A 88 -5.06 3.97 7.95
CA GLN A 88 -5.21 4.11 6.50
C GLN A 88 -4.75 5.48 5.97
N ALA A 89 -4.93 6.56 6.74
CA ALA A 89 -4.42 7.87 6.38
C ALA A 89 -2.88 7.91 6.40
N ALA A 90 -2.26 7.28 7.41
CA ALA A 90 -0.81 7.14 7.48
C ALA A 90 -0.27 6.32 6.31
N THR A 91 -0.92 5.20 5.96
CA THR A 91 -0.50 4.38 4.83
C THR A 91 -0.77 5.05 3.49
N LEU A 92 -1.83 5.84 3.35
CA LEU A 92 -2.07 6.60 2.12
C LEU A 92 -0.89 7.54 1.79
N MET A 93 -0.23 8.12 2.79
CA MET A 93 0.99 8.90 2.56
C MET A 93 2.12 8.03 1.98
N VAL A 94 2.24 6.77 2.41
CA VAL A 94 3.18 5.81 1.86
C VAL A 94 2.85 5.49 0.40
N ASP A 95 1.58 5.26 0.08
CA ASP A 95 1.16 4.97 -1.31
C ASP A 95 1.48 6.14 -2.25
N VAL A 96 1.17 7.37 -1.83
CA VAL A 96 1.49 8.58 -2.59
C VAL A 96 3.00 8.70 -2.77
N GLY A 97 3.78 8.48 -1.70
CA GLY A 97 5.24 8.46 -1.76
C GLY A 97 5.77 7.43 -2.75
N LEU A 98 5.22 6.22 -2.75
CA LEU A 98 5.60 5.15 -3.68
C LEU A 98 5.31 5.53 -5.13
N VAL A 99 4.13 6.08 -5.43
CA VAL A 99 3.80 6.55 -6.78
C VAL A 99 4.73 7.66 -7.22
N VAL A 100 5.03 8.64 -6.35
CA VAL A 100 5.97 9.72 -6.65
C VAL A 100 7.36 9.15 -6.96
N ILE A 101 7.86 8.23 -6.14
CA ILE A 101 9.17 7.58 -6.37
C ILE A 101 9.20 6.86 -7.72
N MET A 102 8.14 6.13 -8.09
CA MET A 102 8.06 5.45 -9.38
C MET A 102 8.08 6.44 -10.55
N VAL A 103 7.32 7.54 -10.46
CA VAL A 103 7.27 8.57 -11.51
C VAL A 103 8.62 9.28 -11.64
N VAL A 104 9.25 9.65 -10.52
CA VAL A 104 10.59 10.28 -10.52
C VAL A 104 11.63 9.31 -11.09
N ALA A 105 11.58 8.03 -10.74
CA ALA A 105 12.51 7.04 -11.29
C ALA A 105 12.35 6.89 -12.81
N LEU A 106 11.12 6.95 -13.33
CA LEU A 106 10.86 6.95 -14.78
C LEU A 106 11.37 8.23 -15.45
N ASP A 107 11.19 9.39 -14.83
CA ASP A 107 11.70 10.68 -15.33
C ASP A 107 13.23 10.73 -15.40
N MET A 108 13.92 10.22 -14.36
CA MET A 108 15.37 10.08 -14.34
C MET A 108 15.91 9.18 -15.46
N GLN A 109 15.08 8.29 -16.00
CA GLN A 109 15.40 7.42 -17.12
C GLN A 109 14.94 8.00 -18.48
N GLY A 110 14.30 9.17 -18.50
CA GLY A 110 13.72 9.79 -19.68
C GLY A 110 12.47 9.07 -20.21
N ARG A 111 11.77 8.29 -19.37
CA ARG A 111 10.71 7.34 -19.76
C ARG A 111 9.34 7.65 -19.15
N LEU A 112 8.99 8.93 -19.06
CA LEU A 112 7.69 9.34 -18.51
C LEU A 112 6.50 8.95 -19.40
N ALA A 113 6.72 8.75 -20.70
CA ALA A 113 5.65 8.36 -21.61
C ALA A 113 5.13 6.96 -21.24
N VAL A 114 3.82 6.85 -20.96
CA VAL A 114 3.17 5.58 -20.56
C VAL A 114 3.39 4.45 -21.57
N GLY A 115 3.57 4.79 -22.85
CA GLY A 115 3.90 3.83 -23.91
C GLY A 115 5.23 3.11 -23.72
N GLU A 116 6.17 3.73 -23.02
CA GLU A 116 7.54 3.22 -22.80
C GLU A 116 7.67 2.39 -21.52
N TRP A 117 6.65 2.36 -20.67
CA TRP A 117 6.69 1.62 -19.43
C TRP A 117 6.71 0.11 -19.69
N ARG A 118 7.58 -0.60 -18.99
CA ARG A 118 7.66 -2.06 -18.98
C ARG A 118 6.41 -2.65 -18.34
N PRO A 119 6.06 -3.89 -18.66
CA PRO A 119 4.91 -4.57 -18.05
C PRO A 119 4.95 -4.53 -16.51
N ILE A 120 6.13 -4.74 -15.91
CA ILE A 120 6.29 -4.72 -14.45
C ILE A 120 6.03 -3.34 -13.84
N GLU A 121 6.47 -2.26 -14.49
CA GLU A 121 6.25 -0.87 -14.05
C GLU A 121 4.77 -0.50 -14.13
N ARG A 122 4.09 -0.89 -15.23
CA ARG A 122 2.65 -0.68 -15.40
C ARG A 122 1.87 -1.37 -14.30
N VAL A 123 2.16 -2.65 -14.05
CA VAL A 123 1.48 -3.42 -13.01
C VAL A 123 1.72 -2.81 -11.65
N ASN A 124 2.95 -2.44 -11.32
CA ASN A 124 3.30 -1.87 -10.03
C ASN A 124 2.58 -0.53 -9.79
N ILE A 125 2.70 0.42 -10.72
CA ILE A 125 2.05 1.75 -10.61
C ILE A 125 0.54 1.61 -10.54
N VAL A 126 -0.08 0.84 -11.44
CA VAL A 126 -1.54 0.67 -11.45
C VAL A 126 -2.02 0.01 -10.16
N PHE A 127 -1.32 -1.02 -9.69
CA PHE A 127 -1.68 -1.69 -8.44
C PHE A 127 -1.59 -0.72 -7.25
N THR A 128 -0.49 0.02 -7.09
CA THR A 128 -0.34 1.00 -6.00
C THR A 128 -1.40 2.10 -6.05
N VAL A 129 -1.70 2.62 -7.24
CA VAL A 129 -2.75 3.63 -7.42
C VAL A 129 -4.14 3.08 -7.04
N LEU A 130 -4.47 1.87 -7.47
CA LEU A 130 -5.75 1.24 -7.12
C LEU A 130 -5.90 1.04 -5.61
N VAL A 131 -4.84 0.59 -4.94
CA VAL A 131 -4.83 0.44 -3.48
C VAL A 131 -5.02 1.81 -2.80
N GLY A 132 -4.30 2.85 -3.25
CA GLY A 132 -4.43 4.21 -2.74
C GLY A 132 -5.86 4.77 -2.91
N ILE A 133 -6.49 4.55 -4.07
CA ILE A 133 -7.89 4.93 -4.31
C ILE A 133 -8.82 4.20 -3.34
N GLY A 134 -8.59 2.90 -3.09
CA GLY A 134 -9.36 2.13 -2.11
C GLY A 134 -9.28 2.72 -0.70
N ARG A 135 -8.09 3.18 -0.29
CA ARG A 135 -7.89 3.87 0.99
C ARG A 135 -8.56 5.24 1.03
N ILE A 136 -8.48 6.03 -0.04
CA ILE A 136 -9.19 7.31 -0.15
C ILE A 136 -10.71 7.09 -0.01
N ALA A 137 -11.27 6.12 -0.73
CA ALA A 137 -12.69 5.78 -0.64
C ALA A 137 -13.10 5.42 0.80
N PHE A 138 -12.29 4.60 1.49
CA PHE A 138 -12.52 4.27 2.90
C PHE A 138 -12.47 5.51 3.82
N LEU A 139 -11.47 6.38 3.65
CA LEU A 139 -11.32 7.60 4.46
C LEU A 139 -12.48 8.59 4.25
N LEU A 140 -13.04 8.63 3.04
CA LEU A 140 -14.23 9.42 2.72
C LEU A 140 -15.54 8.78 3.22
N GLY A 141 -15.48 7.61 3.86
CA GLY A 141 -16.64 6.91 4.41
C GLY A 141 -17.51 6.23 3.35
N VAL A 142 -16.98 5.99 2.16
CA VAL A 142 -17.69 5.21 1.12
C VAL A 142 -17.99 3.83 1.69
N GLY A 143 -19.24 3.37 1.55
CA GLY A 143 -19.66 2.05 2.05
C GLY A 143 -19.93 1.96 3.55
N GLU A 144 -19.89 3.08 4.30
CA GLU A 144 -20.37 3.14 5.68
C GLU A 144 -21.90 3.31 5.73
N THR A 145 -22.60 2.30 6.25
CA THR A 145 -24.06 2.40 6.48
C THR A 145 -24.28 3.19 7.78
N LYS A 146 -24.81 4.41 7.69
CA LYS A 146 -25.27 5.15 8.88
C LYS A 146 -26.36 4.32 9.55
N GLY A 147 -26.13 3.88 10.79
CA GLY A 147 -27.10 3.11 11.55
C GLY A 147 -28.44 3.84 11.58
N LYS A 148 -29.50 3.20 11.08
CA LYS A 148 -30.87 3.70 11.21
C LYS A 148 -31.15 3.91 12.69
N VAL A 149 -31.33 5.17 13.11
CA VAL A 149 -31.95 5.47 14.40
C VAL A 149 -33.36 4.90 14.29
N ALA A 150 -33.57 3.73 14.89
CA ALA A 150 -34.91 3.18 15.07
C ALA A 150 -35.64 4.12 16.02
N GLU A 151 -36.34 5.08 15.45
CA GLU A 151 -37.32 5.92 16.11
C GLU A 151 -38.35 4.97 16.76
N LYS A 152 -38.24 4.79 18.08
CA LYS A 152 -39.27 4.16 18.89
C LYS A 152 -40.54 5.00 18.72
N ARG A 153 -41.47 4.54 17.89
CA ARG A 153 -42.87 4.97 17.98
C ARG A 153 -43.43 4.44 19.30
N ALA A 154 -43.64 5.36 20.23
CA ALA A 154 -44.53 5.22 21.37
C ALA A 154 -45.99 5.19 20.91
#